data_AF-K1XQC2-F1
#
_entry.id   AF-K1XQC2-F1
#
_cell.length_a   1.000
_cell.length_b   1.000
_cell.length_c   1.000
_cell.angle_alpha   90.00
_cell.angle_beta   90.00
_cell.angle_gamma   90.00
#
_symmetry.space_group_name_H-M   'P 1'
#
loop_
_entity.id
_entity.type
_entity.pdbx_description
1 polymer ?
#
loop_
_entity_poly.entity_id
_entity_poly.type
_entity_poly.pdbx_seq_one_letter_code
_entity_poly.pdbx_strand_id
1 'polypeptide(L)' 'MGKIELSQKLGQKEISGHLNKTIRLLLSDALIEMTMPDKPNSRLQKYRLTEKGKKYLKTLEKK' A
#
# COMPACT_ATOMS: atom_id res chain seq x y z
N MET A 1 -7.34 1.73 0.92
CA MET A 1 -7.32 1.66 -0.56
C MET A 1 -7.00 0.24 -1.00
N GLY A 2 -7.62 -0.27 -2.07
CA GLY A 2 -7.31 -1.60 -2.63
C GLY A 2 -6.18 -1.57 -3.67
N LYS A 3 -5.66 -2.73 -4.11
CA LYS A 3 -4.60 -2.79 -5.14
C LYS A 3 -5.01 -2.23 -6.49
N ILE A 4 -6.24 -2.51 -6.92
CA ILE A 4 -6.79 -2.01 -8.21
C ILE A 4 -6.81 -0.48 -8.20
N GLU A 5 -7.35 0.09 -7.13
CA GLU A 5 -7.46 1.54 -6.95
C GLU A 5 -6.06 2.21 -6.90
N LEU A 6 -5.09 1.60 -6.22
CA LEU A 6 -3.68 2.06 -6.23
C LEU A 6 -3.10 2.05 -7.65
N SER A 7 -3.32 0.96 -8.39
CA SER A 7 -2.85 0.81 -9.77
C SER A 7 -3.42 1.88 -10.69
N GLN A 8 -4.73 2.12 -10.60
CA GLN A 8 -5.42 3.13 -11.40
C GLN A 8 -4.94 4.54 -11.08
N LYS A 9 -4.74 4.87 -9.80
CA LYS A 9 -4.19 6.18 -9.39
C LYS A 9 -2.75 6.41 -9.85
N LEU A 10 -1.99 5.33 -10.07
CA LEU A 10 -0.65 5.38 -10.65
C LEU A 10 -0.67 5.39 -12.20
N GLY A 11 -1.85 5.48 -12.83
CA GLY A 11 -1.99 5.49 -14.30
C GLY A 11 -1.76 4.14 -14.97
N GLN A 12 -1.73 3.05 -14.20
CA GLN A 12 -1.49 1.70 -14.75
C GLN A 12 -2.81 1.08 -15.21
N LYS A 13 -2.79 0.43 -16.37
CA LYS A 13 -3.95 -0.28 -16.94
C LYS A 13 -4.34 -1.53 -16.12
N GLU A 14 -3.36 -2.15 -15.49
CA GLU A 14 -3.52 -3.36 -14.69
C GLU A 14 -2.55 -3.37 -13.51
N ILE A 15 -2.80 -4.24 -12.53
CA ILE A 15 -1.92 -4.40 -11.37
C ILE A 15 -0.57 -4.94 -11.83
N SER A 16 0.43 -4.07 -11.89
CA SER A 16 1.77 -4.49 -12.29
C SER A 16 2.45 -5.38 -11.25
N GLY A 17 3.37 -6.24 -11.73
CA GLY A 17 4.26 -6.99 -10.86
C GLY A 17 5.12 -6.07 -9.97
N HIS A 18 5.47 -4.88 -10.48
CA HIS A 18 6.19 -3.87 -9.71
C HIS A 18 5.35 -3.34 -8.55
N LEU A 19 4.07 -3.00 -8.77
CA LEU A 19 3.17 -2.57 -7.70
C LEU A 19 3.06 -3.62 -6.58
N ASN A 20 2.97 -4.91 -6.95
CA ASN A 20 2.97 -6.00 -5.96
C ASN A 20 4.28 -6.10 -5.17
N LYS A 21 5.43 -5.87 -5.81
CA LYS A 21 6.74 -5.80 -5.12
C LYS A 21 6.78 -4.62 -4.16
N THR A 22 6.38 -3.43 -4.60
CA THR A 22 6.35 -2.22 -3.76
C THR A 22 5.44 -2.38 -2.55
N ILE A 23 4.23 -2.92 -2.72
CA ILE A 23 3.32 -3.18 -1.60
C ILE A 23 3.95 -4.13 -0.58
N ARG A 24 4.62 -5.20 -1.02
CA ARG A 24 5.32 -6.13 -0.12
C ARG A 24 6.45 -5.45 0.65
N LEU A 25 7.22 -4.59 -0.01
CA LEU A 25 8.27 -3.82 0.65
C LEU A 25 7.70 -2.88 1.71
N LEU A 26 6.65 -2.12 1.38
CA LEU A 26 5.99 -1.20 2.31
C LEU A 26 5.38 -1.92 3.52
N LEU A 27 4.86 -3.14 3.33
CA LEU A 27 4.37 -4.00 4.42
C LEU A 27 5.54 -4.49 5.29
N SER A 28 6.63 -4.94 4.68
CA SER A 28 7.85 -5.38 5.38
C SER A 28 8.46 -4.25 6.22
N ASP A 29 8.43 -3.02 5.70
CA ASP A 29 8.93 -1.84 6.41
C ASP A 29 7.94 -1.29 7.44
N ALA A 30 6.77 -1.94 7.60
CA ALA A 30 5.68 -1.53 8.47
C ALA A 30 5.19 -0.09 8.22
N LEU A 31 5.29 0.39 6.98
CA LEU A 31 4.80 1.70 6.55
C LEU A 31 3.30 1.66 6.21
N ILE A 32 2.85 0.53 5.70
CA ILE A 32 1.44 0.23 5.48
C ILE A 32 1.06 -1.07 6.19
N GLU A 33 -0.23 -1.25 6.44
CA GLU A 33 -0.78 -2.48 7.02
C GLU A 33 -2.06 -2.90 6.29
N MET A 34 -2.40 -4.17 6.45
CA MET A 34 -3.62 -4.79 5.93
C MET A 34 -4.81 -4.53 6.86
N THR A 35 -5.97 -4.15 6.30
CA THR A 35 -7.17 -3.92 7.12
C THR A 35 -7.88 -5.22 7.53
N MET A 36 -7.74 -6.31 6.76
CA MET A 36 -8.25 -7.64 7.11
C MET A 36 -7.11 -8.66 7.03
N PRO A 37 -6.30 -8.80 8.10
CA PRO A 37 -5.19 -9.76 8.10
C PRO A 37 -5.68 -11.21 7.98
N ASP A 38 -6.86 -11.53 8.49
CA ASP A 38 -7.41 -12.90 8.48
C ASP A 38 -7.83 -13.38 7.07
N LYS A 39 -8.07 -12.44 6.15
CA LYS A 39 -8.50 -12.73 4.77
C LYS A 39 -7.63 -11.97 3.77
N PRO A 40 -6.35 -12.33 3.65
CA PRO A 40 -5.37 -11.58 2.86
C PRO A 40 -5.69 -11.57 1.35
N ASN A 41 -6.36 -12.62 0.87
CA ASN A 41 -6.77 -12.77 -0.53
C ASN A 41 -8.17 -12.22 -0.82
N SER A 42 -8.84 -11.60 0.16
CA SER A 42 -10.17 -11.03 -0.05
C SER A 42 -10.15 -9.91 -1.09
N ARG A 43 -11.13 -9.91 -2.00
CA ARG A 43 -11.35 -8.80 -2.95
C ARG A 43 -11.62 -7.47 -2.23
N LEU A 44 -12.13 -7.53 -1.00
CA LEU A 44 -12.39 -6.36 -0.17
C LEU A 44 -11.16 -5.91 0.64
N GLN A 45 -10.02 -6.59 0.48
CA GLN A 45 -8.81 -6.24 1.20
C GLN A 45 -8.31 -4.84 0.84
N LYS A 46 -7.99 -4.07 1.88
CA LYS A 46 -7.49 -2.70 1.75
C LYS A 46 -6.19 -2.55 2.54
N TYR A 47 -5.44 -1.53 2.15
CA TYR A 47 -4.25 -1.06 2.85
C TYR A 47 -4.52 0.30 3.48
N ARG A 48 -3.91 0.53 4.64
CA ARG A 48 -3.87 1.83 5.33
C ARG A 48 -2.43 2.15 5.76
N LEU A 49 -2.14 3.44 5.92
CA LEU A 49 -0.86 3.90 6.47
C LEU A 49 -0.81 3.61 7.97
N THR A 50 0.33 3.12 8.43
CA THR A 50 0.63 3.02 9.86
C THR A 50 1.08 4.37 10.40
N GLU A 51 1.22 4.49 11.72
CA GLU A 51 1.83 5.68 12.34
C GLU A 51 3.26 5.91 11.86
N LYS A 52 4.03 4.84 11.59
CA LYS A 52 5.37 4.92 11.00
C LYS A 52 5.31 5.48 9.58
N GLY A 53 4.38 4.99 8.75
CA GLY A 53 4.15 5.48 7.40
C GLY A 53 3.79 6.96 7.35
N LYS A 54 2.89 7.41 8.24
CA LYS A 54 2.52 8.83 8.35
C LYS A 54 3.70 9.71 8.75
N LYS A 55 4.53 9.27 9.70
CA LYS A 55 5.75 9.99 10.09
C LYS A 55 6.72 10.08 8.92
N TYR A 56 6.93 9.00 8.19
CA TYR A 56 7.79 8.96 7.01
C TYR A 56 7.34 9.94 5.93
N LEU A 57 6.04 10.00 5.62
CA LEU A 57 5.50 10.99 4.68
C LEU A 57 5.80 12.43 5.10
N LYS A 58 5.60 12.75 6.39
CA LYS A 58 5.94 14.09 6.92
C LYS A 58 7.43 14.43 6.79
N THR A 59 8.32 13.45 6.75
CA THR A 59 9.75 13.70 6.50
C THR A 59 10.04 13.95 5.02
N LEU A 60 9.26 13.35 4.11
CA LEU A 60 9.41 13.56 2.67
C LEU A 60 8.85 14.91 2.22
N GLU A 61 7.73 15.36 2.79
CA GLU A 61 7.11 16.66 2.47
C GLU A 61 7.95 17.87 2.90
N LYS A 62 8.91 17.66 3.79
CA LYS A 62 9.82 18.71 4.29
C LYS A 62 11.11 18.83 3.49
N LYS A 63 11.23 18.08 2.39
CA LYS A 63 12.42 18.03 1.55
C LYS A 63 12.10 18.55 0.16
#